data_AF-A0A956SV39-F1
#
_entry.id   AF-A0A956SV39-F1
#
_cell.length_a   1.000
_cell.length_b   1.000
_cell.length_c   1.000
_cell.angle_alpha   90.00
_cell.angle_beta   90.00
_cell.angle_gamma   90.00
#
_symmetry.space_group_name_H-M   'P 1'
#
loop_
_entity.id
_entity.type
_entity.pdbx_description
1 polymer ?
#
loop_
_entity_poly.entity_id
_entity_poly.type
_entity_poly.pdbx_seq_one_letter_code
_entity_poly.pdbx_strand_id
1 'polypeptide(L)'
;MSDNPPPGPDPEPNRRSGRMPREDRIALGLILAALCLIGLGLIWGLSALLGLLGVVIGATEAGVGLRDAFLVSVPIAFGVILLFALVAGDGLIGELGVTITGFFVMLLFFTGAIAIVL
;
A
#
# COMPACT_ATOMS: atom_id res chain seq x y z
N MET A 1 40.40 -59.29 6.03
CA MET A 1 39.87 -58.24 5.13
C MET A 1 38.45 -57.93 5.57
N SER A 2 38.15 -56.71 6.03
CA SER A 2 36.78 -56.28 6.29
C SER A 2 36.27 -55.53 5.04
N ASP A 3 35.35 -56.16 4.31
CA ASP A 3 34.63 -55.52 3.22
C ASP A 3 33.64 -54.51 3.81
N ASN A 4 34.04 -53.25 3.88
CA ASN A 4 33.10 -52.15 4.10
C ASN A 4 32.45 -51.84 2.75
N PRO A 5 31.10 -51.86 2.66
CA PRO A 5 30.41 -51.46 1.45
C PRO A 5 30.71 -49.99 1.12
N PRO A 6 30.69 -49.62 -0.18
CA PRO A 6 30.99 -48.26 -0.59
C PRO A 6 30.00 -47.26 0.02
N PRO A 7 30.45 -46.05 0.37
CA PRO A 7 29.57 -45.00 0.88
C PRO A 7 28.44 -44.75 -0.12
N GLY A 8 27.21 -44.81 0.39
CA GLY A 8 26.01 -44.56 -0.40
C GLY A 8 26.02 -43.13 -0.97
N PRO A 9 25.31 -42.88 -2.08
CA PRO A 9 25.24 -41.56 -2.69
C PRO A 9 24.69 -40.54 -1.67
N ASP A 10 25.38 -39.41 -1.56
CA ASP A 10 24.98 -38.31 -0.69
C ASP A 10 23.53 -37.89 -1.01
N PRO A 11 22.67 -37.64 0.01
CA PRO A 11 21.33 -37.16 -0.24
C PRO A 11 21.41 -35.83 -0.99
N GLU A 12 20.85 -35.78 -2.20
CA GLU A 12 20.87 -34.57 -3.01
C GLU A 12 20.30 -33.39 -2.22
N PRO A 13 20.97 -32.23 -2.22
CA PRO A 13 20.43 -31.03 -1.58
C PRO A 13 19.12 -30.68 -2.27
N ASN A 14 18.03 -30.82 -1.52
CA ASN A 14 16.65 -30.59 -1.93
C ASN A 14 16.49 -29.15 -2.48
N ARG A 15 16.74 -28.96 -3.78
CA ARG A 15 16.53 -27.71 -4.53
C ARG A 15 15.03 -27.49 -4.76
N ARG A 16 14.23 -27.39 -3.70
CA ARG A 16 12.87 -26.87 -3.83
C ARG A 16 12.93 -25.35 -3.97
N SER A 17 13.21 -24.95 -5.21
CA SER A 17 12.53 -23.88 -5.95
C SER A 17 11.93 -22.77 -5.10
N GLY A 18 12.63 -21.64 -5.01
CA GLY A 18 12.13 -20.34 -4.53
C GLY A 18 11.09 -19.71 -5.48
N ARG A 19 10.00 -20.44 -5.77
CA ARG A 19 8.84 -19.94 -6.51
C ARG A 19 7.68 -19.97 -5.52
N MET A 20 7.29 -18.80 -5.01
CA MET A 20 6.14 -18.69 -4.11
C MET A 20 4.91 -19.37 -4.74
N PRO A 21 4.15 -20.17 -3.97
CA PRO A 21 2.92 -20.82 -4.43
C PRO A 21 1.99 -19.81 -5.10
N ARG A 22 1.30 -20.21 -6.18
CA ARG A 22 0.35 -19.33 -6.87
C ARG A 22 -0.79 -18.90 -5.95
N GLU A 23 -1.14 -19.74 -4.99
CA GLU A 23 -2.10 -19.44 -3.92
C GLU A 23 -1.72 -18.20 -3.10
N ASP A 24 -0.44 -18.01 -2.75
CA ASP A 24 0.00 -16.88 -1.92
C ASP A 24 -0.14 -15.56 -2.66
N ARG A 25 0.09 -15.54 -3.98
CA ARG A 25 -0.10 -14.34 -4.81
C ARG A 25 -1.57 -13.93 -4.94
N ILE A 26 -2.46 -14.93 -5.00
CA ILE A 26 -3.90 -14.69 -5.05
C ILE A 26 -4.38 -14.18 -3.69
N ALA A 27 -3.91 -14.78 -2.59
CA ALA A 27 -4.22 -14.33 -1.24
C ALA A 27 -3.75 -12.89 -1.00
N LEU A 28 -2.53 -12.56 -1.43
CA LEU A 28 -1.97 -11.21 -1.29
C LEU A 28 -2.77 -10.19 -2.13
N GLY A 29 -3.13 -10.54 -3.37
CA GLY A 29 -4.01 -9.71 -4.21
C GLY A 29 -5.40 -9.50 -3.60
N LEU A 30 -5.95 -10.52 -2.94
CA LEU A 30 -7.27 -10.47 -2.30
C LEU A 30 -7.25 -9.65 -1.01
N ILE A 31 -6.18 -9.76 -0.21
CA ILE A 31 -5.94 -8.93 0.98
C ILE A 31 -5.77 -7.47 0.56
N LEU A 32 -5.03 -7.21 -0.53
CA LEU A 32 -4.84 -5.85 -1.04
C LEU A 32 -6.15 -5.27 -1.58
N ALA A 33 -6.94 -6.07 -2.31
CA ALA A 33 -8.26 -5.67 -2.79
C ALA A 33 -9.23 -5.38 -1.62
N ALA A 34 -9.20 -6.19 -0.56
CA ALA A 34 -9.97 -5.95 0.65
C ALA A 34 -9.52 -4.67 1.38
N LEU A 35 -8.21 -4.44 1.50
CA LEU A 35 -7.68 -3.18 2.05
C LEU A 35 -8.13 -1.97 1.23
N CYS A 36 -8.15 -2.12 -0.10
CA CYS A 36 -8.57 -1.07 -1.02
C CYS A 36 -10.07 -0.74 -0.86
N LEU A 37 -10.92 -1.76 -0.75
CA LEU A 37 -12.35 -1.60 -0.47
C LEU A 37 -12.63 -0.98 0.90
N ILE A 38 -11.90 -1.42 1.94
CA ILE A 38 -11.99 -0.85 3.29
C ILE A 38 -11.54 0.61 3.27
N GLY A 39 -10.42 0.91 2.60
CA GLY A 39 -9.91 2.25 2.42
C GLY A 39 -10.94 3.16 1.74
N LEU A 40 -11.50 2.75 0.60
CA LEU A 40 -12.56 3.48 -0.10
C LEU A 40 -13.78 3.70 0.80
N GLY A 41 -14.22 2.67 1.53
CA GLY A 41 -15.35 2.77 2.46
C GLY A 41 -15.08 3.76 3.59
N LEU A 42 -13.86 3.78 4.14
CA LEU A 42 -13.46 4.74 5.17
C LEU A 42 -13.43 6.17 4.63
N ILE A 43 -12.97 6.37 3.39
CA ILE A 43 -12.90 7.68 2.73
C ILE A 43 -14.31 8.24 2.51
N TRP A 44 -15.22 7.43 1.94
CA TRP A 44 -16.61 7.81 1.74
C TRP A 44 -17.32 8.07 3.07
N GLY A 45 -17.10 7.22 4.07
CA GLY A 45 -17.65 7.38 5.41
C GLY A 45 -17.17 8.64 6.10
N LEU A 46 -15.87 8.95 6.01
CA LEU A 46 -15.28 10.14 6.60
C LEU A 46 -15.79 11.41 5.91
N SER A 47 -15.86 11.42 4.57
CA SER A 47 -16.44 12.53 3.81
C SER A 47 -17.91 12.79 4.17
N ALA A 48 -18.72 11.74 4.32
CA ALA A 48 -20.12 11.86 4.71
C ALA A 48 -20.27 12.33 6.17
N LEU A 49 -19.42 11.84 7.07
CA LEU A 49 -19.41 12.24 8.49
C LEU A 49 -19.03 13.72 8.66
N LEU A 50 -18.01 14.21 7.92
CA LEU A 50 -17.63 15.62 7.94
C LEU A 50 -18.73 16.52 7.35
N GLY A 51 -19.38 16.07 6.27
CA GLY A 51 -20.55 16.76 5.72
C GLY A 51 -21.73 16.83 6.70
N LEU A 52 -21.96 15.77 7.49
CA LEU A 52 -23.02 15.72 8.50
C LEU A 52 -22.70 16.59 9.73
N LEU A 53 -21.43 16.74 10.10
CA LEU A 53 -20.97 17.61 11.18
C LEU A 53 -21.07 19.12 10.86
N GLY A 54 -21.59 19.49 9.69
CA GLY A 54 -21.75 20.89 9.31
C GLY A 54 -20.41 21.61 9.08
N VAL A 55 -19.31 20.84 8.95
CA VAL A 55 -18.07 21.35 8.36
C VAL A 55 -18.36 21.51 6.87
N VAL A 56 -19.08 22.58 6.54
CA VAL A 56 -19.19 23.06 5.17
C VAL A 56 -17.75 23.33 4.74
N ILE A 57 -17.31 22.56 3.76
CA ILE A 57 -16.08 22.78 3.02
C ILE A 57 -16.20 24.17 2.42
N GLY A 58 -15.72 25.15 3.19
CA GLY A 58 -15.85 26.56 2.90
C GLY A 58 -14.91 26.88 1.76
N ALA A 59 -15.46 26.86 0.55
CA ALA A 59 -14.98 27.65 -0.56
C ALA A 59 -14.99 29.12 -0.09
N THR A 60 -13.90 29.54 0.53
CA THR A 60 -13.61 30.95 0.80
C THR A 60 -12.53 31.35 -0.20
N GLU A 61 -12.72 32.53 -0.80
CA GLU A 61 -12.23 32.92 -2.13
C GLU A 61 -10.72 33.15 -2.27
N ALA A 62 -9.87 32.29 -1.67
CA ALA A 62 -8.41 32.40 -1.74
C ALA A 62 -7.65 31.06 -1.72
N GLY A 63 -8.30 29.95 -2.06
CA GLY A 63 -7.69 28.62 -2.14
C GLY A 63 -8.36 27.62 -1.22
N VAL A 64 -8.34 26.34 -1.61
CA VAL A 64 -8.78 25.22 -0.78
C VAL A 64 -7.88 25.19 0.45
N GLY A 65 -8.44 25.64 1.58
CA GLY A 65 -7.67 25.77 2.83
C GLY A 65 -6.90 24.48 3.14
N LEU A 66 -5.68 24.62 3.70
CA LEU A 66 -4.73 23.51 3.92
C LEU A 66 -5.35 22.27 4.58
N ARG A 67 -6.36 22.49 5.43
CA ARG A 67 -7.10 21.43 6.13
C ARG A 67 -7.94 20.57 5.18
N ASP A 68 -8.56 21.21 4.20
CA ASP A 68 -9.40 20.56 3.20
C ASP A 68 -8.54 19.92 2.09
N ALA A 69 -7.48 20.60 1.68
CA ALA A 69 -6.47 20.03 0.79
C ALA A 69 -5.81 18.77 1.38
N PHE A 70 -5.55 18.76 2.70
CA PHE A 70 -5.06 17.59 3.40
C PHE A 70 -6.07 16.44 3.34
N LEU A 71 -7.34 16.70 3.68
CA LEU A 71 -8.41 15.69 3.64
C LEU A 71 -8.59 15.07 2.24
N VAL A 72 -8.48 15.87 1.18
CA VAL A 72 -8.58 15.39 -0.22
C VAL A 72 -7.30 14.67 -0.67
N SER A 73 -6.13 15.09 -0.19
CA SER A 73 -4.85 14.47 -0.57
C SER A 73 -4.64 13.07 0.04
N VAL A 74 -5.17 12.81 1.24
CA VAL A 74 -5.07 11.51 1.93
C VAL A 74 -5.54 10.34 1.05
N PRO A 75 -6.76 10.35 0.48
CA PRO A 75 -7.21 9.25 -0.38
C PRO A 75 -6.41 9.13 -1.68
N ILE A 76 -5.91 10.24 -2.23
CA ILE A 76 -5.10 10.24 -3.46
C ILE A 76 -3.74 9.61 -3.19
N ALA A 77 -3.04 10.05 -2.14
CA ALA A 77 -1.75 9.49 -1.72
C ALA A 77 -1.89 8.00 -1.35
N PHE A 78 -2.99 7.64 -0.68
CA PHE A 78 -3.27 6.25 -0.31
C PHE A 78 -3.57 5.37 -1.54
N GLY A 79 -4.34 5.88 -2.51
CA GLY A 79 -4.59 5.16 -3.77
C GLY A 79 -3.29 4.95 -4.58
N VAL A 80 -2.42 5.96 -4.63
CA VAL A 80 -1.16 5.86 -5.36
C VAL A 80 -0.19 4.91 -4.67
N ILE A 81 -0.08 4.93 -3.32
CA ILE A 81 0.80 3.99 -2.62
C ILE A 81 0.29 2.55 -2.75
N LEU A 82 -1.03 2.33 -2.82
CA LEU A 82 -1.60 1.02 -3.11
C LEU A 82 -1.31 0.56 -4.54
N LEU A 83 -1.32 1.48 -5.51
CA LEU A 83 -0.98 1.15 -6.89
C LEU A 83 0.51 0.78 -7.01
N PHE A 84 1.39 1.51 -6.32
CA PHE A 84 2.80 1.13 -6.19
C PHE A 84 2.98 -0.20 -5.44
N ALA A 85 2.22 -0.44 -4.38
CA ALA A 85 2.19 -1.71 -3.66
C ALA A 85 1.85 -2.89 -4.57
N LEU A 86 0.82 -2.72 -5.39
CA LEU A 86 0.37 -3.73 -6.34
C LEU A 86 1.43 -3.99 -7.42
N VAL A 87 2.05 -2.93 -7.96
CA VAL A 87 3.08 -3.04 -9.01
C VAL A 87 4.39 -3.63 -8.46
N ALA A 88 4.77 -3.28 -7.23
CA ALA A 88 5.98 -3.78 -6.59
C ALA A 88 5.85 -5.22 -6.08
N GLY A 89 4.63 -5.72 -5.83
CA GLY A 89 4.40 -7.07 -5.32
C GLY A 89 5.10 -7.29 -3.96
N ASP A 90 5.89 -8.36 -3.84
CA ASP A 90 6.66 -8.68 -2.62
C ASP A 90 7.81 -7.70 -2.33
N GLY A 91 8.24 -6.89 -3.31
CA GLY A 91 9.31 -5.90 -3.13
C GLY A 91 8.95 -4.81 -2.10
N LEU A 92 7.65 -4.55 -1.93
CA LEU A 92 7.15 -3.54 -1.01
C LEU A 92 7.31 -3.94 0.46
N ILE A 93 7.19 -5.24 0.77
CA ILE A 93 7.30 -5.78 2.13
C ILE A 93 8.75 -5.72 2.62
N GLY A 94 9.72 -5.92 1.71
CA GLY A 94 11.15 -5.77 2.00
C GLY A 94 11.58 -4.32 2.26
N GLU A 95 10.86 -3.34 1.72
CA GLU A 95 11.15 -1.91 1.83
C GLU A 95 9.99 -1.11 2.43
N LEU A 96 9.38 -1.65 3.49
CA LEU A 96 8.25 -1.01 4.16
C LEU A 96 8.57 0.43 4.60
N GLY A 97 9.81 0.67 5.04
CA GLY A 97 10.28 2.00 5.43
C GLY A 97 10.25 3.01 4.28
N VAL A 98 10.79 2.63 3.12
CA VAL A 98 10.80 3.49 1.91
C VAL A 98 9.37 3.76 1.44
N THR A 99 8.51 2.74 1.52
CA THR A 99 7.09 2.86 1.16
C THR A 99 6.34 3.84 2.05
N ILE A 100 6.55 3.76 3.38
CA ILE A 100 5.94 4.68 4.34
C ILE A 100 6.47 6.10 4.14
N THR A 101 7.78 6.27 3.96
CA THR A 101 8.37 7.57 3.66
C THR A 101 7.82 8.15 2.36
N GLY A 102 7.69 7.33 1.31
CA GLY A 102 7.10 7.72 0.03
C GLY A 102 5.64 8.16 0.17
N PHE A 103 4.85 7.48 0.99
CA PHE A 103 3.48 7.89 1.31
C PHE A 103 3.44 9.30 1.94
N PHE A 104 4.26 9.57 2.95
CA PHE A 104 4.28 10.90 3.59
C PHE A 104 4.75 12.01 2.64
N VAL A 105 5.75 11.73 1.81
CA VAL A 105 6.24 12.67 0.79
C VAL A 105 5.14 12.97 -0.24
N MET A 106 4.45 11.95 -0.75
CA MET A 106 3.32 12.13 -1.66
C MET A 106 2.15 12.86 -1.00
N LEU A 107 1.85 12.53 0.26
CA LEU A 107 0.77 13.17 1.01
C LEU A 107 1.01 14.67 1.15
N LEU A 108 2.21 15.06 1.57
CA LEU A 108 2.61 16.46 1.67
C LEU A 108 2.62 17.15 0.30
N PHE A 109 3.12 16.47 -0.73
CA PHE A 109 3.13 17.00 -2.09
C PHE A 109 1.72 17.27 -2.60
N PHE A 110 0.80 16.31 -2.49
CA PHE A 110 -0.58 16.49 -2.92
C PHE A 110 -1.33 17.50 -2.05
N THR A 111 -1.12 17.50 -0.73
CA THR A 111 -1.68 18.51 0.17
C THR A 111 -1.27 19.91 -0.27
N GLY A 112 0.04 20.13 -0.48
CA GLY A 112 0.57 21.43 -0.90
C GLY A 112 0.10 21.81 -2.31
N ALA A 113 0.11 20.87 -3.24
CA ALA A 113 -0.37 21.11 -4.61
C ALA A 113 -1.84 21.52 -4.63
N ILE A 114 -2.71 20.81 -3.91
CA ILE A 114 -4.14 21.15 -3.85
C ILE A 114 -4.35 22.47 -3.11
N ALA A 115 -3.64 22.70 -2.01
CA ALA A 115 -3.79 23.92 -1.22
C ALA A 115 -3.32 25.20 -1.94
N ILE A 116 -2.40 25.07 -2.90
CA ILE A 116 -1.83 26.21 -3.64
C ILE A 116 -2.55 26.42 -4.99
N VAL A 117 -2.96 25.34 -5.66
CA VAL A 117 -3.51 25.39 -7.02
C VAL A 117 -5.02 25.57 -7.05
N LEU A 118 -5.75 24.97 -6.10
CA LEU A 118 -7.20 25.12 -5.95
C LEU A 118 -7.51 26.10 -4.83
#